data_AF-A0A0P9X2X3-F1
#
_entry.id   AF-A0A0P9X2X3-F1
#
_cell.length_a   1.000
_cell.length_b   1.000
_cell.length_c   1.000
_cell.angle_alpha   90.00
_cell.angle_beta   90.00
_cell.angle_gamma   90.00
#
_symmetry.space_group_name_H-M   'P 1'
#
loop_
_entity.id
_entity.type
_entity.pdbx_description
1 polymer ?
#
loop_
_entity_poly.entity_id
_entity_poly.type
_entity_poly.pdbx_seq_one_letter_code
_entity_poly.pdbx_strand_id
1 'polypeptide(L)' 'MLMGAVDFLLRIVTPDIEAYERFFFEKLSLVPGIQEVNSTVALSEIKSTTSLPLLRQGG' A
#
# COMPACT_ATOMS: atom_id res chain seq x y z
N MET A 1 10.13 -5.83 -8.28
CA MET A 1 9.83 -7.28 -8.30
C MET A 1 9.31 -7.65 -6.93
N LEU A 2 8.06 -8.08 -6.81
CA LEU A 2 7.54 -8.69 -5.57
C LEU A 2 7.90 -10.18 -5.61
N MET A 3 9.19 -10.49 -5.58
CA MET A 3 9.68 -11.86 -5.56
C MET A 3 10.21 -12.14 -4.15
N GLY A 4 9.30 -12.59 -3.28
CA GLY A 4 9.64 -13.40 -2.09
C GLY A 4 9.93 -12.70 -0.75
N ALA A 5 10.01 -11.38 -0.66
CA ALA A 5 10.33 -10.70 0.61
C ALA A 5 9.11 -10.20 1.41
N VAL A 6 7.95 -10.08 0.78
CA VAL A 6 6.75 -9.51 1.39
C VAL A 6 5.53 -10.32 0.95
N ASP A 7 4.82 -10.90 1.92
CA ASP A 7 3.62 -11.72 1.66
C ASP A 7 2.41 -10.88 1.26
N PHE A 8 2.36 -9.63 1.70
CA PHE A 8 1.23 -8.72 1.48
C PHE A 8 1.69 -7.31 1.13
N LEU A 9 0.94 -6.65 0.25
CA LEU A 9 1.11 -5.22 -0.06
C LEU A 9 -0.17 -4.46 0.30
N LEU A 10 -0.04 -3.48 1.18
CA LEU A 10 -1.16 -2.64 1.61
C LEU A 10 -1.00 -1.23 1.03
N ARG A 11 -2.10 -0.64 0.55
CA ARG A 11 -2.18 0.78 0.19
C ARG A 11 -3.01 1.49 1.24
N ILE A 12 -2.39 2.41 1.96
CA ILE A 12 -3.02 3.14 3.07
C ILE A 12 -3.09 4.61 2.70
N VAL A 13 -4.28 5.21 2.83
CA VAL A 13 -4.50 6.65 2.65
C VAL A 13 -4.86 7.24 4.00
N THR A 14 -4.11 8.25 4.41
CA THR A 14 -4.27 8.96 5.69
C THR A 14 -4.14 10.46 5.45
N PRO A 15 -4.72 11.30 6.32
CA PRO A 15 -4.64 12.76 6.16
C PRO A 15 -3.21 13.30 6.33
N ASP A 16 -2.39 12.64 7.15
CA ASP A 16 -1.02 13.04 7.49
C ASP A 16 -0.24 11.83 8.07
N ILE A 17 1.06 12.05 8.35
CA ILE A 17 1.95 11.00 8.86
C ILE A 17 1.58 10.58 10.29
N GLU A 18 1.08 11.49 11.12
CA GLU A 18 0.72 11.24 12.53
C GLU A 18 -0.51 10.32 12.61
N ALA A 19 -1.47 10.48 11.70
CA ALA A 19 -2.60 9.59 11.52
C ALA A 19 -2.16 8.20 11.04
N TYR A 20 -1.16 8.11 10.15
CA TYR A 20 -0.56 6.84 9.77
C TYR A 20 0.13 6.13 10.93
N GLU A 21 0.94 6.85 11.73
CA GLU A 21 1.62 6.27 12.89
C GLU A 21 0.62 5.71 13.90
N ARG A 22 -0.45 6.47 14.21
CA ARG A 22 -1.52 6.00 15.08
C ARG A 22 -2.19 4.73 14.53
N PHE A 23 -2.51 4.71 13.23
CA PHE A 23 -3.05 3.51 12.59
C PHE A 23 -2.09 2.32 12.68
N PHE A 24 -0.79 2.56 12.47
CA PHE A 24 0.23 1.52 12.57
C PHE A 24 0.25 0.90 13.98
N PHE A 25 0.34 1.72 15.03
CA PHE A 25 0.43 1.24 16.41
C PHE A 25 -0.87 0.66 16.96
N GLU A 26 -2.03 1.21 16.60
CA GLU A 26 -3.31 0.78 17.14
C GLU A 26 -3.95 -0.38 16.36
N LYS A 27 -3.48 -0.65 15.13
CA LYS A 27 -4.07 -1.67 14.25
C LYS A 27 -3.04 -2.63 13.69
N LEU A 28 -2.10 -2.16 12.89
CA LEU A 28 -1.20 -3.05 12.13
C LEU A 28 -0.24 -3.83 13.03
N SER A 29 0.38 -3.18 14.02
CA SER A 29 1.33 -3.81 14.93
C SER A 29 0.70 -4.88 15.84
N LEU A 30 -0.62 -4.83 16.01
CA LEU A 30 -1.38 -5.76 16.84
C LEU A 30 -1.82 -7.01 16.08
N VAL A 31 -1.63 -7.06 14.76
CA VAL A 31 -2.03 -8.22 13.96
C VAL A 31 -1.10 -9.39 14.28
N PRO A 32 -1.63 -10.50 14.81
CA PRO A 32 -0.81 -11.65 15.16
C PRO A 32 -0.22 -12.30 13.90
N GLY A 33 1.05 -12.68 13.97
CA GLY A 33 1.75 -13.36 12.88
C GLY A 33 2.41 -12.43 11.86
N ILE A 34 2.27 -11.11 11.98
CA ILE A 34 3.09 -10.17 11.22
C ILE A 34 4.50 -10.12 11.83
N GLN A 35 5.51 -10.53 11.06
CA GLN A 35 6.91 -10.47 11.49
C GLN A 35 7.53 -9.09 11.27
N GLU A 36 7.23 -8.47 10.13
CA GLU A 36 7.83 -7.19 9.74
C GLU A 36 6.84 -6.38 8.90
N VAL A 37 6.89 -5.05 9.06
CA VAL A 37 6.14 -4.11 8.24
C VAL A 37 7.13 -3.09 7.67
N ASN A 38 7.24 -3.07 6.35
CA ASN A 38 7.99 -2.04 5.62
C ASN A 38 7.01 -1.08 4.96
N SER A 39 7.17 0.22 5.21
CA SER A 39 6.25 1.25 4.72
C SER A 39 6.99 2.30 3.90
N THR A 40 6.40 2.69 2.76
CA THR A 40 6.95 3.69 1.84
C THR A 40 5.92 4.79 1.62
N VAL A 41 6.30 6.02 1.92
CA VAL A 41 5.45 7.20 1.71
C VAL A 41 5.74 7.81 0.35
N ALA A 42 4.70 8.03 -0.46
CA ALA A 42 4.82 8.70 -1.75
C ALA A 42 4.97 10.22 -1.55
N LEU A 43 6.08 10.78 -2.03
CA LEU A 43 6.32 12.23 -1.98
C LEU A 43 5.41 13.00 -2.97
N SER A 44 5.10 12.39 -4.11
CA SER A 44 4.19 12.93 -5.11
C SER A 44 3.54 11.79 -5.91
N GLU A 45 2.29 11.97 -6.31
CA GLU A 45 1.56 11.00 -7.11
C GLU A 45 1.56 11.41 -8.58
N ILE A 46 2.31 10.69 -9.42
CA ILE A 46 2.45 11.01 -10.85
C ILE A 46 1.19 10.60 -11.63
N LYS A 47 0.52 9.51 -11.21
CA LYS A 47 -0.71 9.00 -11.85
C LYS A 47 -1.46 8.06 -10.90
N SER A 48 -2.72 8.38 -10.61
CA SER A 48 -3.67 7.50 -9.91
C SER A 48 -4.79 7.11 -10.86
N THR A 49 -4.84 5.87 -11.30
CA THR A 49 -5.98 5.36 -12.08
C THR A 49 -6.32 3.94 -11.67
N THR A 50 -7.61 3.68 -11.49
CA THR A 50 -8.16 2.33 -11.32
C THR A 50 -8.55 1.71 -12.66
N SER A 51 -8.45 2.47 -13.76
CA SER A 51 -8.76 1.99 -15.10
C SER A 51 -7.70 1.01 -15.56
N LEU A 52 -8.11 -0.23 -15.78
CA LEU A 52 -7.29 -1.22 -16.44
C LEU A 52 -7.01 -0.75 -17.88
N PRO A 53 -5.77 -0.88 -18.40
CA PRO A 53 -5.47 -0.56 -19.79
C PRO A 53 -6.07 -1.65 -20.68
N LEU A 54 -7.38 -1.57 -20.92
CA LEU A 54 -8.08 -2.40 -21.87
C LEU A 54 -7.83 -1.83 -23.27
N LEU A 55 -6.74 -2.25 -23.90
CA LEU A 55 -6.66 -2.17 -25.36
C LEU A 55 -7.79 -3.05 -25.88
N ARG A 56 -8.84 -2.42 -26.39
CA ARG A 56 -9.91 -3.07 -27.14
C ARG A 56 -9.25 -3.85 -28.29
N GLN A 57 -9.08 -5.16 -28.12
CA GLN A 57 -8.73 -6.05 -29.21
C GLN A 57 -9.94 -6.20 -30.12
N GLY A 58 -9.76 -5.90 -31.40
CA GLY A 58 -10.63 -6.36 -32.48
C GLY A 58 -11.68 -5.37 -32.97
N GLY A 59 -11.37 -4.78 -34.12
CA GLY A 59 -12.32 -4.41 -35.17
C GLY A 59 -11.66 -4.77 -36.49
#